data_AF-A0A7Y3VAR6-F1
#
_entry.id   AF-A0A7Y3VAR6-F1
#
_cell.length_a   1.000
_cell.length_b   1.000
_cell.length_c   1.000
_cell.angle_alpha   90.00
_cell.angle_beta   90.00
_cell.angle_gamma   90.00
#
_symmetry.space_group_name_H-M   'P 1'
#
loop_
_entity.id
_entity.type
_entity.pdbx_description
1 polymer ?
#
loop_
_entity_poly.entity_id
_entity_poly.type
_entity_poly.pdbx_seq_one_letter_code
_entity_poly.pdbx_strand_id
1 'polypeptide(L)'
;MNHAQLTALGRALRLLGEHGEALTADTPDAKLHEVKADIKRALELLDESVTTAAPSTRCAEHPNGPVDENAPDLCLLCETRRRAARRASINGPAQMGPSATAPSRYGVRED
;
A
#
# COMPACT_ATOMS: atom_id res chain seq x y z
N MET A 1 -6.22 2.43 6.05
CA MET A 1 -6.11 2.36 4.57
C MET A 1 -5.00 1.39 4.19
N ASN A 2 -5.31 0.34 3.43
CA ASN A 2 -4.33 -0.67 2.97
C ASN A 2 -3.58 -0.17 1.70
N HIS A 3 -2.37 -0.65 1.43
CA HIS A 3 -1.55 -0.26 0.26
C HIS A 3 -2.30 -0.48 -1.08
N ALA A 4 -3.12 -1.52 -1.16
CA ALA A 4 -3.97 -1.78 -2.32
C ALA A 4 -5.00 -0.64 -2.55
N GLN A 5 -5.62 -0.14 -1.48
CA GLN A 5 -6.58 0.97 -1.54
C GLN A 5 -5.89 2.28 -1.94
N LEU A 6 -4.71 2.58 -1.40
CA LEU A 6 -3.90 3.73 -1.81
C LEU A 6 -3.54 3.70 -3.30
N THR A 7 -3.17 2.51 -3.80
CA THR A 7 -2.84 2.31 -5.21
C THR A 7 -4.08 2.47 -6.10
N ALA A 8 -5.22 1.93 -5.67
CA ALA A 8 -6.48 2.05 -6.39
C ALA A 8 -6.96 3.51 -6.47
N LEU A 9 -6.91 4.23 -5.34
CA LEU A 9 -7.24 5.65 -5.29
C LEU A 9 -6.32 6.49 -6.18
N GLY A 10 -5.01 6.26 -6.13
CA GLY A 10 -4.05 6.97 -6.99
C GLY A 10 -4.31 6.75 -8.48
N ARG A 11 -4.73 5.55 -8.89
CA ARG A 11 -5.14 5.27 -10.28
C ARG A 11 -6.44 5.97 -10.65
N ALA A 12 -7.44 5.94 -9.78
CA ALA A 12 -8.72 6.60 -10.01
C ALA A 12 -8.56 8.12 -10.18
N LEU A 13 -7.74 8.76 -9.33
CA LEU A 13 -7.46 10.20 -9.42
C LEU A 13 -6.68 10.57 -10.70
N ARG A 14 -5.77 9.71 -11.17
CA ARG A 14 -5.07 9.94 -12.44
C ARG A 14 -6.02 9.88 -13.63
N LEU A 15 -6.88 8.86 -13.69
CA LEU A 15 -7.91 8.75 -14.73
C LEU A 15 -8.85 9.96 -14.71
N LEU A 16 -9.20 10.45 -13.52
CA LEU A 16 -10.01 11.66 -13.39
C LEU A 16 -9.33 12.89 -14.01
N GLY A 17 -8.02 13.05 -13.78
CA GLY A 17 -7.23 14.14 -14.36
C GLY A 17 -7.17 14.04 -15.89
N GLU A 18 -7.00 12.84 -16.44
CA GLU A 18 -7.03 12.59 -17.88
C GLU A 18 -8.40 12.94 -18.49
N HIS A 19 -9.50 12.61 -17.80
CA HIS A 19 -10.84 13.03 -18.21
C HIS A 19 -11.02 14.56 -18.14
N GLY A 20 -10.48 15.20 -17.10
CA GLY A 20 -10.44 16.64 -16.92
C GLY A 20 -9.75 17.37 -18.08
N GLU A 21 -8.60 16.86 -18.52
CA GLU A 21 -7.83 17.44 -19.62
C GLU A 21 -8.52 17.25 -20.99
N ALA A 22 -9.20 16.12 -21.18
CA ALA A 22 -9.90 15.81 -22.44
C ALA A 22 -11.27 16.50 -22.59
N LEU A 23 -11.75 17.19 -21.54
CA LEU A 23 -13.04 17.88 -21.54
C LEU A 23 -13.00 19.11 -22.46
N THR A 24 -13.82 19.07 -23.51
CA THR A 24 -14.05 20.20 -24.42
C THR A 24 -15.54 20.53 -24.50
N ALA A 25 -15.89 21.66 -25.12
CA ALA A 25 -17.29 22.06 -25.32
C ALA A 25 -18.11 21.05 -26.14
N ASP A 26 -17.45 20.25 -26.99
CA ASP A 26 -18.06 19.25 -27.86
C ASP A 26 -18.11 17.84 -27.23
N THR A 27 -17.80 17.73 -25.94
CA THR A 27 -17.81 16.44 -25.23
C THR A 27 -19.24 15.88 -25.21
N PRO A 28 -19.49 14.67 -25.73
CA PRO A 28 -20.83 14.10 -25.76
C PRO A 28 -21.32 13.77 -24.34
N ASP A 29 -22.62 13.95 -24.09
CA ASP A 29 -23.27 13.70 -22.79
C ASP A 29 -22.98 12.31 -22.23
N ALA A 30 -22.90 11.29 -23.08
CA ALA A 30 -22.53 9.93 -22.66
C ALA A 30 -21.18 9.91 -21.92
N LYS A 31 -20.20 10.67 -22.41
CA LYS A 31 -18.88 10.78 -21.78
C LYS A 31 -18.94 11.56 -20.47
N LEU A 32 -19.77 12.61 -20.40
CA LEU A 32 -20.01 13.34 -19.14
C LEU A 32 -20.63 12.44 -18.06
N HIS A 33 -21.53 11.53 -18.45
CA HIS A 33 -22.11 10.54 -17.54
C HIS A 33 -21.08 9.52 -17.05
N GLU A 34 -20.15 9.07 -17.90
CA GLU A 34 -19.02 8.22 -17.50
C GLU A 34 -18.12 8.94 -16.48
N VAL A 35 -17.69 10.17 -16.79
CA VAL A 35 -16.85 10.97 -15.89
C VAL A 35 -17.55 11.18 -14.55
N LYS A 36 -18.85 11.48 -14.55
CA LYS A 36 -19.65 11.59 -13.32
C LYS A 36 -19.65 10.30 -12.50
N ALA A 37 -19.76 9.14 -13.13
CA ALA A 37 -19.74 7.85 -12.44
C ALA A 37 -18.35 7.57 -11.83
N ASP A 38 -17.28 7.92 -12.52
CA ASP A 38 -15.91 7.74 -12.05
C ASP A 38 -15.57 8.70 -10.90
N ILE A 39 -16.04 9.96 -10.95
CA ILE A 39 -15.94 10.91 -9.81
C ILE A 39 -16.60 10.32 -8.57
N LYS A 40 -17.83 9.81 -8.70
CA LYS A 40 -18.54 9.21 -7.55
C LYS A 40 -17.79 8.03 -6.97
N ARG A 41 -17.27 7.14 -7.81
CA ARG A 41 -16.49 5.98 -7.37
C ARG A 41 -15.21 6.41 -6.66
N ALA A 42 -14.51 7.44 -7.17
CA ALA A 42 -13.32 7.98 -6.52
C ALA A 42 -13.64 8.61 -5.15
N LEU A 43 -14.77 9.31 -5.04
CA LEU A 43 -15.26 9.87 -3.77
C LEU A 43 -15.60 8.78 -2.77
N GLU A 44 -16.31 7.72 -3.17
CA GLU A 44 -16.63 6.59 -2.29
C GLU A 44 -15.36 5.92 -1.73
N LEU A 45 -14.35 5.70 -2.59
CA LEU A 45 -13.05 5.15 -2.16
C LEU A 45 -12.31 6.08 -1.19
N LEU A 46 -12.42 7.39 -1.39
CA LEU A 46 -11.82 8.39 -0.50
C LEU A 46 -12.55 8.43 0.85
N ASP A 47 -13.88 8.44 0.84
CA ASP A 47 -14.70 8.45 2.04
C ASP A 47 -14.46 7.20 2.89
N GLU A 48 -14.41 6.01 2.27
CA GLU A 48 -14.05 4.78 2.97
C GLU A 48 -12.66 4.89 3.61
N SER A 49 -11.71 5.55 2.93
CA SER A 49 -10.35 5.71 3.44
C SER A 49 -10.21 6.69 4.60
N VAL A 50 -11.00 7.78 4.60
CA VAL A 50 -10.99 8.83 5.63
C VAL A 50 -11.79 8.40 6.86
N THR A 51 -12.88 7.65 6.66
CA THR A 51 -13.74 7.16 7.75
C THR A 51 -13.20 5.91 8.42
N THR A 52 -12.38 5.11 7.73
CA THR A 52 -11.70 3.97 8.34
C THR A 52 -10.62 4.47 9.30
N ALA A 53 -10.84 4.26 10.61
CA ALA A 53 -9.87 4.57 11.64
C ALA A 53 -8.49 4.01 11.28
N ALA A 54 -7.44 4.82 11.45
CA ALA A 54 -6.07 4.35 11.27
C ALA A 54 -5.85 3.12 12.19
N PRO A 55 -5.25 2.04 11.68
CA PRO A 55 -4.95 0.89 12.51
C PRO A 55 -4.04 1.35 13.65
N SER A 56 -4.54 1.28 14.87
CA SER A 56 -3.79 1.67 16.06
C SER A 56 -3.20 0.45 16.72
N THR A 57 -1.92 0.53 17.05
CA THR A 57 -1.27 -0.49 17.88
C THR A 57 -1.36 -0.08 19.34
N ARG A 58 -1.17 -1.04 20.26
CA ARG A 58 -1.09 -0.77 21.71
C ARG A 58 0.34 -0.43 22.14
N CYS A 59 1.25 -0.19 21.19
CA CYS A 59 2.65 0.13 21.46
C CYS A 59 2.85 1.64 21.58
N ALA A 60 3.47 2.09 22.67
CA ALA A 60 3.82 3.50 22.88
C ALA A 60 4.80 4.05 21.84
N GLU A 61 5.68 3.21 21.30
CA GLU A 61 6.67 3.60 20.27
C GLU A 61 6.03 3.77 18.89
N HIS A 62 4.96 3.02 18.59
CA HIS A 62 4.35 3.00 17.26
C HIS A 62 2.81 3.02 17.33
N PRO A 63 2.20 4.08 17.87
CA PRO A 63 0.75 4.13 18.08
C PRO A 63 -0.05 3.95 16.79
N ASN A 64 0.47 4.40 15.65
CA ASN A 64 -0.14 4.27 14.32
C ASN A 64 0.65 3.32 13.39
N GLY A 65 1.41 2.39 13.97
CA GLY A 65 2.18 1.41 13.21
C GLY A 65 1.30 0.36 12.53
N PRO A 66 1.85 -0.42 11.58
CA PRO A 66 1.14 -1.56 10.99
C PRO A 66 0.71 -2.56 12.08
N VAL A 67 -0.54 -3.01 12.00
CA VAL A 67 -1.15 -3.92 12.98
C VAL A 67 -0.92 -5.39 12.59
N ASP A 68 -0.46 -6.21 13.54
CA ASP A 68 -0.41 -7.68 13.47
C ASP A 68 -1.26 -8.25 14.62
N GLU A 69 -2.34 -8.95 14.30
CA GLU A 69 -3.27 -9.54 15.29
C GLU A 69 -2.60 -10.61 16.17
N ASN A 70 -1.49 -11.18 15.72
CA ASN A 70 -0.72 -12.18 16.46
C ASN A 70 0.35 -11.54 17.37
N ALA A 71 0.54 -10.22 17.29
CA ALA A 71 1.49 -9.50 18.13
C ALA A 71 0.86 -9.13 19.48
N PRO A 72 1.57 -9.28 20.61
CA PRO A 72 1.04 -8.94 21.93
C PRO A 72 0.54 -7.50 22.05
N ASP A 73 1.27 -6.57 21.43
CA ASP A 73 0.97 -5.13 21.44
C ASP A 73 0.31 -4.66 20.14
N LEU A 74 -0.14 -5.61 19.30
CA LEU A 74 -0.63 -5.40 17.94
C LEU A 74 0.39 -4.76 16.98
N CYS A 75 1.60 -4.44 17.41
CA CYS A 75 2.60 -3.76 16.59
C CYS A 75 3.47 -4.74 15.78
N LEU A 76 3.30 -4.74 14.45
CA LEU A 76 4.09 -5.58 13.55
C LEU A 76 5.59 -5.28 13.61
N LEU A 77 5.99 -4.01 13.78
CA LEU A 77 7.41 -3.61 13.82
C LEU A 77 8.13 -4.17 15.05
N CYS A 78 7.50 -4.03 16.22
CA CYS A 78 8.02 -4.57 17.47
C CYS A 78 8.01 -6.10 17.46
N GLU A 79 6.96 -6.72 16.91
CA GLU A 79 6.89 -8.18 16.81
C GLU A 79 7.91 -8.76 15.83
N THR A 80 8.15 -8.09 14.69
CA THR A 80 9.23 -8.47 13.76
C THR A 80 10.60 -8.43 14.45
N ARG A 81 10.86 -7.41 15.27
CA ARG A 81 12.09 -7.31 16.08
C ARG A 81 12.17 -8.45 17.10
N ARG A 82 11.08 -8.75 17.83
CA ARG A 82 11.02 -9.87 18.80
C ARG A 82 11.27 -11.21 18.12
N ARG A 83 10.65 -11.47 16.96
CA ARG A 83 10.85 -12.70 16.17
C ARG A 83 12.29 -12.82 15.67
N ALA A 84 12.91 -11.72 15.23
CA ALA A 84 14.31 -11.70 14.85
C ALA A 84 15.24 -12.04 16.03
N ALA A 85 15.00 -11.45 17.21
CA ALA A 85 15.77 -11.75 18.42
C ALA A 85 15.63 -13.23 18.86
N ARG A 86 14.40 -13.78 18.83
CA ARG A 86 14.16 -15.21 19.13
C ARG A 86 14.87 -16.14 18.14
N ARG A 87 14.87 -15.81 16.85
CA ARG A 87 15.60 -16.59 15.84
C ARG A 87 17.11 -16.56 16.10
N ALA A 88 17.66 -15.40 16.45
CA ALA A 88 19.07 -15.25 16.77
C ALA A 88 19.49 -16.00 18.05
N SER A 89 18.60 -16.12 19.05
CA SER A 89 18.90 -16.90 20.26
C SER A 89 18.86 -18.41 20.02
N ILE A 90 18.05 -18.90 19.07
CA ILE A 90 17.90 -20.33 18.79
C ILE A 90 18.97 -20.81 17.80
N ASN A 91 19.24 -20.05 16.73
CA ASN A 91 20.12 -20.45 15.64
C ASN A 91 21.51 -19.81 15.68
N GLY A 92 21.82 -19.01 16.72
CA GLY A 92 22.97 -18.11 16.73
C GLY A 92 22.74 -16.87 15.85
N PRO A 93 23.66 -15.88 15.85
CA PRO A 93 23.53 -14.70 15.01
C PRO A 93 23.35 -15.11 13.56
N ALA A 94 22.24 -14.68 12.95
CA ALA A 94 21.95 -14.99 11.56
C ALA A 94 23.10 -14.46 10.71
N GLN A 95 23.89 -15.36 10.15
CA GLN A 95 24.87 -15.00 9.13
C GLN A 95 24.05 -14.47 7.95
N MET A 96 24.09 -13.16 7.72
CA MET A 96 23.67 -12.56 6.46
C MET A 96 24.65 -13.05 5.40
N GLY A 97 24.52 -14.31 4.99
CA GLY A 97 25.18 -14.82 3.82
C GLY A 97 24.72 -14.00 2.62
N PRO A 98 25.59 -13.73 1.64
CA PRO A 98 25.25 -12.92 0.48
C PRO A 98 23.95 -13.47 -0.13
N SER A 99 22.94 -12.59 -0.21
CA SER A 99 21.66 -12.90 -0.82
C SER A 99 21.96 -13.44 -2.22
N ALA A 100 21.72 -14.73 -2.43
CA ALA A 100 21.93 -15.34 -3.73
C ALA A 100 21.06 -14.55 -4.72
N THR A 101 21.71 -13.81 -5.61
CA THR A 101 21.07 -13.05 -6.67
C THR A 101 20.30 -14.04 -7.53
N ALA A 102 18.98 -14.11 -7.30
CA ALA A 102 18.10 -14.86 -8.17
C ALA A 102 18.27 -14.29 -9.59
N PRO A 103 18.56 -15.13 -10.60
CA PRO A 103 18.73 -14.63 -11.96
C PRO A 103 17.43 -13.96 -12.42
N SER A 104 17.54 -12.68 -12.78
CA SER A 104 16.46 -11.95 -13.44
C SER A 104 16.07 -12.70 -14.71
N ARG A 105 14.76 -12.84 -14.96
CA ARG A 105 14.18 -13.49 -16.14
C ARG A 105 14.59 -12.80 -17.46
N TYR A 106 15.09 -11.58 -17.38
CA TYR A 106 15.65 -10.81 -18.48
C TYR A 106 17.15 -10.68 -18.23
N GLY A 107 17.91 -11.68 -18.66
CA GLY A 107 19.37 -11.67 -18.52
C GLY A 107 19.98 -10.65 -19.48
N VAL A 108 20.70 -9.68 -18.94
CA VAL A 108 21.76 -8.98 -19.67
C VAL A 108 22.95 -8.90 -18.72
N ARG A 109 24.05 -9.53 -19.12
CA ARG A 109 25.36 -9.38 -18.51
C ARG A 109 26.20 -8.67 -19.57
N GLU A 110 26.60 -7.44 -19.27
CA GLU A 110 27.66 -6.77 -20.01
C GLU A 110 29.00 -7.38 -19.58
N ASP A 111 29.82 -7.71 -20.57
CA ASP A 111 31.20 -8.20 -20.43
C ASP A 111 32.11 -7.08 -19.92
#